data_AF-H1VWG2-F1
#
_entry.id   AF-H1VWG2-F1
#
_cell.length_a   1.000
_cell.length_b   1.000
_cell.length_c   1.000
_cell.angle_alpha   90.00
_cell.angle_beta   90.00
_cell.angle_gamma   90.00
#
_symmetry.space_group_name_H-M   'P 1'
#
loop_
_entity.id
_entity.type
_entity.pdbx_description
1 polymer ?
#
loop_
_entity_poly.entity_id
_entity_poly.type
_entity_poly.pdbx_seq_one_letter_code
_entity_poly.pdbx_strand_id
1 'polypeptide(L)' 'MTLRKSMFTHTSRKALEKIDLKWIDTSSEFGHGAFQTPAEKKQYQGTLKKDLAAQ' A
#
# COMPACT_ATOMS: atom_id res chain seq x y z
N MET A 1 -4.62 14.84 -13.38
CA MET A 1 -4.51 15.99 -12.46
C MET A 1 -3.25 16.77 -12.77
N THR A 2 -3.29 18.10 -12.77
CA THR A 2 -2.09 18.96 -12.92
C THR A 2 -1.66 19.51 -11.56
N LEU A 3 -0.42 19.23 -11.15
CA LEU A 3 0.13 19.70 -9.87
C LEU A 3 0.91 21.01 -10.07
N ARG A 4 0.70 22.00 -9.18
CA ARG A 4 1.37 23.32 -9.20
C ARG A 4 1.87 23.65 -7.79
N LYS A 5 2.99 24.39 -7.70
CA LYS A 5 3.45 24.97 -6.43
C LYS A 5 2.41 25.96 -5.85
N SER A 6 2.33 26.00 -4.52
CA SER A 6 1.53 26.98 -3.79
C SER A 6 1.92 28.42 -4.17
N MET A 7 0.93 29.32 -4.22
CA MET A 7 1.14 30.75 -4.47
C MET A 7 1.77 31.48 -3.28
N PHE A 8 1.49 31.02 -2.07
CA PHE A 8 1.98 31.64 -0.84
C PHE A 8 3.08 30.79 -0.21
N THR A 9 4.06 31.45 0.40
CA THR A 9 5.14 30.78 1.14
C THR A 9 4.59 30.18 2.43
N HIS A 10 4.69 28.86 2.58
CA HIS A 10 4.31 28.19 3.81
C HIS A 10 5.35 28.42 4.91
N THR A 11 4.92 28.90 6.07
CA THR A 11 5.77 29.17 7.23
C THR A 11 5.41 28.32 8.45
N SER A 12 4.27 27.64 8.43
CA SER A 12 3.82 26.83 9.57
C SER A 12 4.66 25.56 9.69
N ARG A 13 4.94 25.15 10.94
CA ARG A 13 5.71 23.93 11.22
C ARG A 13 5.11 22.68 10.58
N LYS A 14 3.78 22.55 10.61
CA LYS A 14 3.04 21.45 9.97
C LYS A 14 3.30 21.34 8.46
N ALA A 15 3.46 22.48 7.77
CA ALA A 15 3.67 22.49 6.32
C ALA A 15 5.14 22.26 5.91
N LEU A 16 6.07 22.46 6.84
CA LEU A 16 7.51 22.33 6.62
C LEU A 16 8.11 21.08 7.27
N GLU A 17 7.27 20.24 7.86
CA GLU A 17 7.67 18.99 8.50
C GLU A 17 8.26 18.03 7.46
N LYS A 18 9.45 17.47 7.75
CA LYS A 18 10.03 16.41 6.94
C LYS A 18 9.33 15.10 7.29
N ILE A 19 8.64 14.52 6.31
CA ILE A 19 7.89 13.29 6.49
C ILE A 19 8.81 12.11 6.18
N ASP A 20 8.99 11.23 7.16
CA ASP A 20 9.60 9.91 6.98
C ASP A 20 8.50 8.84 7.04
N LEU A 21 8.42 7.99 6.03
CA LEU A 21 7.36 7.00 5.88
C LEU A 21 7.79 5.68 6.53
N LYS A 22 6.97 5.15 7.43
CA LYS A 22 7.26 3.89 8.12
C LYS A 22 6.77 2.66 7.37
N TRP A 23 5.57 2.74 6.78
CA TRP A 23 4.92 1.61 6.11
C TRP A 23 3.80 2.10 5.19
N ILE A 24 3.55 1.36 4.11
CA ILE A 24 2.49 1.63 3.13
C ILE A 24 1.58 0.40 3.08
N ASP A 25 0.28 0.60 3.21
CA ASP A 25 -0.69 -0.46 2.96
C ASP A 25 -0.76 -0.76 1.47
N THR A 26 -0.53 -2.02 1.13
CA THR A 26 -0.58 -2.57 -0.23
C THR A 26 -1.60 -3.68 -0.34
N SER A 27 -2.47 -3.82 0.67
CA SER A 27 -3.59 -4.74 0.64
C SER A 27 -4.60 -4.38 -0.46
N SER A 28 -5.43 -5.36 -0.82
CA SER A 28 -6.45 -5.16 -1.85
C SER A 28 -7.61 -4.32 -1.34
N GLU A 29 -7.88 -3.20 -2.01
CA GLU A 29 -9.09 -2.38 -1.82
C GLU A 29 -10.33 -2.98 -2.48
N PHE A 30 -10.17 -3.97 -3.36
CA PHE A 30 -11.31 -4.71 -3.90
C PHE A 30 -11.80 -5.73 -2.86
N GLY A 31 -12.85 -5.37 -2.12
CA GLY A 31 -13.40 -6.18 -1.04
C GLY A 31 -12.68 -5.90 0.29
N HIS A 32 -12.33 -6.96 1.02
CA HIS A 32 -11.61 -6.85 2.30
C HIS A 32 -10.16 -7.33 2.13
N GLY A 33 -9.21 -6.40 2.12
CA GLY A 33 -7.78 -6.68 2.06
C GLY A 33 -7.27 -7.32 3.35
N ALA A 34 -6.64 -8.49 3.24
CA ALA A 34 -6.11 -9.25 4.39
C ALA A 34 -4.59 -9.50 4.33
N PHE A 35 -3.98 -9.34 3.15
CA PHE A 35 -2.57 -9.66 2.91
C PHE A 35 -1.91 -8.50 2.16
N GLN A 36 -0.67 -8.19 2.53
CA GLN A 36 0.12 -7.15 1.86
C GLN A 36 0.77 -7.69 0.59
N THR A 37 1.22 -8.95 0.65
CA THR A 37 1.86 -9.60 -0.48
C THR A 37 1.14 -10.88 -0.91
N PRO A 38 1.23 -11.26 -2.20
CA PRO A 38 0.73 -12.56 -2.65
C PRO A 38 1.42 -13.74 -1.97
N ALA A 39 2.69 -13.57 -1.55
CA ALA A 39 3.45 -14.59 -0.84
C ALA A 39 2.87 -14.86 0.56
N GLU A 40 2.54 -13.82 1.32
CA GLU A 40 1.83 -13.94 2.61
C GLU A 40 0.52 -14.68 2.44
N LYS A 41 -0.25 -14.31 1.41
CA LYS A 41 -1.52 -14.98 1.09
C LYS A 41 -1.33 -16.47 0.79
N LYS A 42 -0.33 -16.82 -0.02
CA LYS A 42 -0.03 -18.22 -0.36
C LYS A 42 0.44 -19.01 0.85
N GLN A 43 1.31 -18.43 1.68
CA GLN A 43 1.79 -19.07 2.90
C GLN A 43 0.65 -19.31 3.89
N TYR A 44 -0.27 -18.34 4.04
CA TYR A 44 -1.41 -18.46 4.95
C TYR A 44 -2.47 -19.45 4.44
N GLN A 45 -2.85 -19.37 3.15
CA GLN A 45 -3.89 -20.22 2.57
C GLN A 45 -3.41 -21.66 2.31
N GLY A 46 -2.10 -21.88 2.30
CA GLY A 46 -1.50 -23.17 1.97
C GLY A 46 -1.73 -23.58 0.52
N THR A 47 -1.61 -24.87 0.26
CA THR A 47 -1.80 -25.42 -1.09
C THR A 47 -3.29 -25.56 -1.38
N LEU A 48 -3.76 -24.87 -2.41
CA LEU A 48 -5.16 -24.93 -2.84
C LEU A 48 -5.32 -25.92 -4.00
N LYS A 49 -6.55 -26.42 -4.22
CA LYS A 49 -6.87 -27.36 -5.31
C LYS A 49 -6.40 -26.88 -6.69
N LYS A 50 -6.51 -25.57 -6.95
CA LYS A 50 -6.09 -24.94 -8.20
C LYS A 50 -4.56 -25.00 -8.43
N ASP A 51 -3.78 -25.07 -7.36
CA ASP A 51 -2.32 -25.09 -7.45
C ASP A 51 -1.82 -26.48 -7.84
N LEU A 52 -2.57 -27.55 -7.52
CA LEU A 52 -2.25 -28.93 -7.93
C LEU A 52 -2.51 -29.17 -9.41
N ALA A 53 -3.47 -28.47 -10.01
CA ALA A 53 -3.78 -28.60 -11.44
C ALA A 53 -2.82 -27.79 -12.33
N ALA A 54 -2.04 -26.88 -11.73
CA ALA A 54 -1.07 -26.02 -12.42
C ALA A 54 0.38 -26.50 -12.24
N GLN A 55 0.61 -27.57 -11.47
CA GLN A 55 1.86 -28.33 -11.43
C GLN A 55 1.86 -29.41 -12.52
#